data_AF-A0A2B7WVN8-F1
#
_entry.id   AF-A0A2B7WVN8-F1
#
_cell.length_a   1.000
_cell.length_b   1.000
_cell.length_c   1.000
_cell.angle_alpha   90.00
_cell.angle_beta   90.00
_cell.angle_gamma   90.00
#
_symmetry.space_group_name_H-M   'P 1'
#
loop_
_entity.id
_entity.type
_entity.pdbx_description
1 polymer ?
#
loop_
_entity_poly.entity_id
_entity_poly.type
_entity_poly.pdbx_seq_one_letter_code
_entity_poly.pdbx_strand_id
1 'polypeptide(L)'
;MTSIEEVILSHNADELYTRESMHRRRRCEWPTPNLPLLNRMRQGPVGSVSPALKQRGIDLITAAAAGCDFDMPYRSDGGILGIIEVRLDSRLEPLLVSLYERGRQQSAILDLFLLLCERNFMDATISLKANINFRLPHVDVERVVNLLCCFKEADLIYRPQTTKHFGDYFEAPIRWLAVMIVRSCADAPKLFQTIEFTGMLGKLIKPKLDALCTGGNVTFAPDPKACAGQSPSLFGFWLPSGVENEASIPDVIEKQLEQFNGVEVFCKEYFGLSDDELILEKRQDNRQYDS
;
A
#
# COMPACT_ATOMS: atom_id res chain seq x y z
N MET A 1 -32.37 -6.59 22.60
CA MET A 1 -32.69 -7.92 22.03
C MET A 1 -32.18 -7.89 20.61
N THR A 2 -30.98 -8.42 20.37
CA THR A 2 -30.41 -8.60 19.04
C THR A 2 -31.28 -9.60 18.30
N SER A 3 -31.81 -9.22 17.13
CA SER A 3 -32.70 -10.11 16.39
C SER A 3 -31.87 -11.29 15.88
N ILE A 4 -32.48 -12.47 15.88
CA ILE A 4 -31.86 -13.68 15.31
C ILE A 4 -31.48 -13.45 13.83
N GLU A 5 -32.15 -12.53 13.16
CA GLU A 5 -31.85 -12.12 11.78
C GLU A 5 -30.53 -11.34 11.65
N GLU A 6 -30.15 -10.49 12.63
CA GLU A 6 -28.81 -9.84 12.63
C GLU A 6 -27.68 -10.85 12.84
N VAL A 7 -27.91 -11.86 13.70
CA VAL A 7 -26.94 -12.94 13.92
C VAL A 7 -26.82 -13.81 12.67
N ILE A 8 -27.94 -14.15 12.03
CA ILE A 8 -27.97 -14.92 10.78
C ILE A 8 -27.38 -14.13 9.61
N LEU A 9 -27.60 -12.81 9.50
CA LEU A 9 -26.97 -11.99 8.46
C LEU A 9 -25.46 -11.84 8.70
N SER A 10 -25.02 -11.71 9.95
CA SER A 10 -23.59 -11.69 10.28
C SER A 10 -22.90 -13.03 10.02
N HIS A 11 -23.56 -14.16 10.28
CA HIS A 11 -23.04 -15.50 9.99
C HIS A 11 -23.13 -15.86 8.50
N ASN A 12 -24.18 -15.45 7.78
CA ASN A 12 -24.30 -15.70 6.34
C ASN A 12 -23.36 -14.83 5.51
N ALA A 13 -22.98 -13.64 5.99
CA ALA A 13 -21.89 -12.86 5.40
C ALA A 13 -20.53 -13.56 5.55
N ASP A 14 -20.34 -14.35 6.61
CA ASP A 14 -19.16 -15.19 6.82
C ASP A 14 -19.27 -16.58 6.12
N GLU A 15 -20.47 -17.14 5.90
CA GLU A 15 -20.67 -18.45 5.23
C GLU A 15 -20.77 -18.38 3.71
N LEU A 16 -21.22 -17.26 3.11
CA LEU A 16 -21.15 -17.04 1.65
C LEU A 16 -19.78 -16.53 1.18
N TYR A 17 -18.84 -16.39 2.11
CA TYR A 17 -17.44 -16.15 1.80
C TYR A 17 -16.80 -17.47 1.36
N THR A 18 -16.85 -17.75 0.06
CA THR A 18 -15.95 -18.75 -0.50
C THR A 18 -14.54 -18.27 -0.21
N ARG A 19 -13.86 -19.01 0.69
CA ARG A 19 -12.42 -18.92 0.96
C ARG A 19 -11.56 -18.97 -0.31
N GLU A 20 -12.16 -19.18 -1.47
CA GLU A 20 -11.55 -19.32 -2.79
C GLU A 20 -11.51 -18.04 -3.61
N SER A 21 -12.31 -17.00 -3.34
CA SER A 21 -12.41 -15.82 -4.22
C SER A 21 -11.41 -14.70 -3.88
N MET A 22 -10.95 -14.60 -2.64
CA MET A 22 -10.04 -13.53 -2.19
C MET A 22 -8.75 -13.97 -1.51
N HIS A 23 -8.62 -15.24 -1.12
CA HIS A 23 -7.34 -15.80 -0.69
C HIS A 23 -6.32 -15.94 -1.84
N ARG A 24 -6.71 -15.62 -3.08
CA ARG A 24 -5.87 -15.72 -4.28
C ARG A 24 -4.75 -14.66 -4.30
N ARG A 25 -5.02 -13.40 -3.94
CA ARG A 25 -4.01 -12.32 -3.94
C ARG A 25 -3.08 -12.26 -2.74
N ARG A 26 -3.13 -13.23 -1.82
CA ARG A 26 -2.13 -13.28 -0.75
C ARG A 26 -0.78 -13.66 -1.33
N ARG A 27 0.02 -12.65 -1.64
CA ARG A 27 1.47 -12.80 -1.82
C ARG A 27 2.01 -13.49 -0.57
N CYS A 28 2.75 -14.58 -0.75
CA CYS A 28 3.34 -15.35 0.36
C CYS A 28 4.28 -14.51 1.25
N GLU A 29 4.72 -13.36 0.74
CA GLU A 29 5.74 -12.49 1.32
C GLU A 29 5.15 -11.22 1.95
N TRP A 30 3.90 -11.26 2.39
CA TRP A 30 3.12 -10.06 2.63
C TRP A 30 2.85 -9.86 4.12
N PRO A 31 3.02 -8.65 4.70
CA PRO A 31 3.68 -7.42 4.20
C PRO A 31 5.19 -7.37 4.47
N THR A 32 5.76 -8.47 4.94
CA THR A 32 7.14 -8.45 5.41
C THR A 32 8.12 -8.23 4.25
N PRO A 33 9.08 -7.31 4.38
CA PRO A 33 10.13 -7.14 3.38
C PRO A 33 10.78 -8.50 3.07
N ASN A 34 10.78 -8.93 1.80
CA ASN A 34 11.56 -10.08 1.36
C ASN A 34 13.03 -9.66 1.29
N LEU A 35 13.68 -9.64 2.46
CA LEU A 35 15.08 -9.23 2.59
C LEU A 35 16.02 -10.02 1.67
N PRO A 36 15.87 -11.35 1.50
CA PRO A 36 16.63 -12.09 0.48
C PRO A 36 16.49 -11.49 -0.93
N LEU A 37 15.27 -11.27 -1.41
CA LEU A 37 15.01 -10.69 -2.73
C LEU A 37 15.58 -9.27 -2.85
N LEU A 38 15.39 -8.44 -1.84
CA LEU A 38 15.91 -7.07 -1.83
C LEU A 38 17.43 -7.04 -1.86
N ASN A 39 18.06 -7.88 -1.04
CA ASN A 39 19.52 -8.01 -1.03
C ASN A 39 20.03 -8.53 -2.38
N ARG A 40 19.27 -9.40 -3.03
CA ARG A 40 19.58 -9.88 -4.38
C ARG A 40 19.52 -8.75 -5.41
N MET A 41 18.44 -7.97 -5.45
CA MET A 41 18.33 -6.82 -6.37
C MET A 41 19.43 -5.78 -6.13
N ARG A 42 19.83 -5.56 -4.86
CA ARG A 42 20.91 -4.63 -4.49
C ARG A 42 22.29 -5.05 -5.00
N GLN A 43 22.50 -6.32 -5.34
CA GLN A 43 23.73 -6.77 -6.00
C GLN A 43 23.79 -6.35 -7.48
N GLY A 44 22.70 -5.82 -8.01
CA GLY A 44 22.56 -5.43 -9.41
C GLY A 44 22.01 -6.54 -10.30
N PRO A 45 21.88 -6.26 -11.60
CA PRO A 45 21.35 -7.18 -12.59
C PRO A 45 22.28 -8.38 -12.83
N VAL A 46 21.73 -9.55 -13.16
CA VAL A 46 22.55 -10.68 -13.66
C VAL A 46 23.07 -10.33 -15.04
N GLY A 47 24.38 -10.19 -15.18
CA GLY A 47 25.03 -9.95 -16.46
C GLY A 47 24.84 -8.53 -16.99
N SER A 48 25.02 -8.35 -18.30
CA SER A 48 24.92 -7.04 -18.95
C SER A 48 23.48 -6.70 -19.28
N VAL A 49 22.99 -5.56 -18.78
CA VAL A 49 21.69 -4.98 -19.17
C VAL A 49 21.83 -4.34 -20.56
N SER A 50 20.88 -4.64 -21.45
CA SER A 50 20.88 -4.03 -22.79
C SER A 50 20.58 -2.53 -22.71
N PRO A 51 21.09 -1.70 -23.65
CA PRO A 51 20.79 -0.27 -23.66
C PRO A 51 19.28 0.03 -23.72
N ALA A 52 18.52 -0.78 -24.46
CA ALA A 52 17.06 -0.65 -24.55
C ALA A 52 16.36 -0.94 -23.21
N LEU A 53 16.80 -1.96 -22.47
CA LEU A 53 16.24 -2.28 -21.16
C LEU A 53 16.61 -1.21 -20.12
N LYS A 54 17.83 -0.66 -20.19
CA LYS A 54 18.24 0.49 -19.39
C LYS A 54 17.37 1.71 -19.66
N GLN A 55 17.11 2.04 -20.94
CA GLN A 55 16.26 3.16 -21.31
C GLN A 55 14.83 2.99 -20.80
N ARG A 56 14.24 1.80 -20.93
CA ARG A 56 12.91 1.50 -20.35
C ARG A 56 12.88 1.74 -18.83
N GLY A 57 13.98 1.45 -18.13
CA GLY A 57 14.10 1.74 -16.71
C GLY A 57 14.10 3.24 -16.41
N ILE A 58 14.87 4.02 -17.18
CA ILE A 58 14.88 5.49 -17.09
C ILE A 58 13.48 6.07 -17.34
N ASP A 59 12.79 5.58 -18.37
CA ASP A 59 11.45 6.02 -18.72
C ASP A 59 10.46 5.70 -17.59
N LEU A 60 10.57 4.51 -16.99
CA LEU A 60 9.74 4.10 -15.85
C LEU A 60 9.95 5.00 -14.63
N ILE A 61 11.21 5.30 -14.27
CA ILE A 61 11.52 6.22 -13.15
C ILE A 61 11.00 7.63 -13.45
N THR A 62 11.20 8.12 -14.68
CA THR A 62 10.76 9.45 -15.09
C THR A 62 9.23 9.56 -15.02
N ALA A 63 8.52 8.53 -15.48
CA ALA A 63 7.06 8.45 -15.36
C ALA A 63 6.61 8.41 -13.89
N ALA A 64 7.29 7.66 -13.03
CA ALA A 64 6.98 7.61 -11.59
C ALA A 64 7.27 8.92 -10.85
N ALA A 65 8.15 9.76 -11.37
CA ALA A 65 8.42 11.11 -10.86
C ALA A 65 7.54 12.19 -11.48
N ALA A 66 6.71 11.84 -12.47
CA ALA A 66 5.84 12.80 -13.15
C ALA A 66 4.83 13.39 -12.14
N GLY A 67 4.83 14.71 -12.02
CA GLY A 67 3.98 15.44 -11.07
C GLY A 67 4.54 15.55 -9.65
N CYS A 68 5.74 15.05 -9.39
CA CYS A 68 6.46 15.33 -8.15
C CYS A 68 6.93 16.80 -8.09
N ASP A 69 7.01 17.34 -6.88
CA ASP A 69 7.54 18.67 -6.60
C ASP A 69 9.04 18.57 -6.29
N PHE A 70 9.89 18.91 -7.25
CA PHE A 70 11.35 18.86 -7.11
C PHE A 70 11.90 20.00 -6.25
N ASP A 71 11.19 21.13 -6.19
CA ASP A 71 11.61 22.31 -5.42
C ASP A 71 11.28 22.15 -3.93
N MET A 72 10.11 21.56 -3.63
CA MET A 72 9.66 21.28 -2.27
C MET A 72 9.23 19.81 -2.14
N PRO A 73 10.17 18.85 -2.23
CA PRO A 73 9.84 17.44 -2.16
C PRO A 73 9.23 17.06 -0.82
N TYR A 74 8.33 16.08 -0.85
CA TYR A 74 7.94 15.40 0.39
C TYR A 74 9.19 14.79 1.05
N ARG A 75 9.18 14.72 2.39
CA ARG A 75 10.32 14.20 3.16
C ARG A 75 10.77 12.81 2.70
N SER A 76 9.83 11.94 2.33
CA SER A 76 10.10 10.60 1.79
C SER A 76 10.80 10.61 0.44
N ASP A 77 10.70 11.72 -0.31
CA ASP A 77 11.07 11.79 -1.72
C ASP A 77 12.27 12.68 -1.98
N GLY A 78 12.66 13.58 -1.06
CA GLY A 78 13.73 14.55 -1.30
C GLY A 78 15.06 13.93 -1.71
N GLY A 79 15.45 12.83 -1.07
CA GLY A 79 16.63 12.07 -1.49
C GLY A 79 16.45 11.49 -2.90
N ILE A 80 15.24 10.97 -3.20
CA ILE A 80 14.91 10.34 -4.48
C ILE A 80 14.97 11.33 -5.63
N LEU A 81 14.26 12.45 -5.50
CA LEU A 81 14.19 13.46 -6.55
C LEU A 81 15.57 14.07 -6.82
N GLY A 82 16.39 14.29 -5.78
CA GLY A 82 17.76 14.76 -5.96
C GLY A 82 18.66 13.77 -6.74
N ILE A 83 18.43 12.45 -6.60
CA ILE A 83 19.14 11.46 -7.44
C ILE A 83 18.62 11.50 -8.88
N ILE A 84 17.31 11.60 -9.07
CA ILE A 84 16.70 11.66 -10.41
C ILE A 84 17.23 12.89 -11.16
N GLU A 85 17.33 14.05 -10.49
CA GLU A 85 17.79 15.29 -11.11
C GLU A 85 19.27 15.25 -11.51
N VAL A 86 20.14 14.65 -10.70
CA VAL A 86 21.60 14.80 -10.87
C VAL A 86 22.27 13.52 -11.41
N ARG A 87 21.70 12.34 -11.15
CA ARG A 87 22.43 11.05 -11.28
C ARG A 87 21.59 9.87 -11.76
N LEU A 88 20.43 10.10 -12.39
CA LEU A 88 19.50 9.05 -12.81
C LEU A 88 20.18 7.84 -13.48
N ASP A 89 20.97 8.08 -14.53
CA ASP A 89 21.62 7.01 -15.31
C ASP A 89 22.62 6.16 -14.53
N SER A 90 23.24 6.74 -13.50
CA SER A 90 24.28 6.10 -12.67
C SER A 90 23.72 5.48 -11.38
N ARG A 91 22.43 5.72 -11.10
CA ARG A 91 21.75 5.33 -9.87
C ARG A 91 20.38 4.72 -10.15
N LEU A 92 20.21 4.16 -11.35
CA LEU A 92 18.96 3.56 -11.79
C LEU A 92 18.55 2.36 -10.93
N GLU A 93 19.49 1.50 -10.53
CA GLU A 93 19.19 0.30 -9.76
C GLU A 93 18.56 0.61 -8.39
N PRO A 94 19.15 1.48 -7.53
CA PRO A 94 18.49 1.88 -6.29
C PRO A 94 17.11 2.52 -6.48
N LEU A 95 16.92 3.28 -7.58
CA LEU A 95 15.64 3.89 -7.92
C LEU A 95 14.60 2.84 -8.28
N LEU A 96 14.96 1.83 -9.08
CA LEU A 96 14.09 0.71 -9.42
C LEU A 96 13.72 -0.14 -8.21
N VAL A 97 14.69 -0.43 -7.32
CA VAL A 97 14.42 -1.13 -6.06
C VAL A 97 13.44 -0.33 -5.19
N SER A 98 13.62 0.98 -5.09
CA SER A 98 12.70 1.84 -4.34
C SER A 98 11.31 1.82 -4.95
N LEU A 99 11.22 1.92 -6.28
CA LEU A 99 9.95 1.91 -6.98
C LEU A 99 9.20 0.58 -6.81
N TYR A 100 9.92 -0.54 -6.90
CA TYR A 100 9.42 -1.87 -6.62
C TYR A 100 8.84 -2.00 -5.21
N GLU A 101 9.61 -1.62 -4.19
CA GLU A 101 9.18 -1.69 -2.79
C GLU A 101 7.96 -0.82 -2.51
N ARG A 102 7.95 0.42 -3.04
CA ARG A 102 6.79 1.32 -2.93
C ARG A 102 5.55 0.74 -3.62
N GLY A 103 5.72 0.12 -4.79
CA GLY A 103 4.63 -0.56 -5.50
C GLY A 103 4.04 -1.71 -4.68
N ARG A 104 4.90 -2.53 -4.06
CA ARG A 104 4.47 -3.61 -3.17
C ARG A 104 3.69 -3.12 -1.96
N GLN A 105 4.21 -2.11 -1.26
CA GLN A 105 3.55 -1.53 -0.09
C GLN A 105 2.19 -0.94 -0.44
N GLN A 106 2.02 -0.40 -1.64
CA GLN A 106 0.73 0.15 -2.09
C GLN A 106 -0.26 -0.91 -2.50
N SER A 107 0.16 -1.89 -3.32
CA SER A 107 -0.66 -3.05 -3.68
C SER A 107 -1.22 -3.72 -2.43
N ALA A 108 -0.37 -3.89 -1.42
CA ALA A 108 -0.73 -4.38 -0.10
C ALA A 108 -1.86 -3.61 0.57
N ILE A 109 -1.68 -2.30 0.69
CA ILE A 109 -2.65 -1.44 1.33
C ILE A 109 -3.95 -1.36 0.54
N LEU A 110 -3.88 -1.44 -0.79
CA LEU A 110 -5.05 -1.50 -1.65
C LEU A 110 -5.87 -2.77 -1.39
N ASP A 111 -5.24 -3.94 -1.31
CA ASP A 111 -5.95 -5.20 -1.02
C ASP A 111 -6.65 -5.15 0.35
N LEU A 112 -6.01 -4.57 1.37
CA LEU A 112 -6.64 -4.38 2.67
C LEU A 112 -7.84 -3.42 2.60
N PHE A 113 -7.71 -2.32 1.85
CA PHE A 113 -8.82 -1.39 1.64
C PHE A 113 -10.01 -2.07 0.96
N LEU A 114 -9.77 -2.84 -0.11
CA LEU A 114 -10.83 -3.56 -0.83
C LEU A 114 -11.54 -4.55 0.09
N LEU A 115 -10.78 -5.33 0.86
CA LEU A 115 -11.34 -6.26 1.85
C LEU A 115 -12.25 -5.57 2.85
N LEU A 116 -11.83 -4.41 3.36
CA LEU A 116 -12.61 -3.64 4.32
C LEU A 116 -13.87 -3.02 3.68
N CYS A 117 -13.82 -2.65 2.39
CA CYS A 117 -14.99 -2.22 1.63
C CYS A 117 -15.99 -3.37 1.42
N GLU A 118 -15.52 -4.56 1.03
CA GLU A 118 -16.38 -5.73 0.82
C GLU A 118 -17.04 -6.21 2.13
N ARG A 119 -16.37 -5.99 3.26
CA ARG A 119 -16.91 -6.24 4.61
C ARG A 119 -17.82 -5.11 5.11
N ASN A 120 -18.12 -4.11 4.28
CA ASN A 120 -18.94 -2.94 4.61
C ASN A 120 -18.40 -2.11 5.80
N PHE A 121 -17.10 -2.19 6.09
CA PHE A 121 -16.47 -1.32 7.10
C PHE A 121 -16.12 0.05 6.53
N MET A 122 -15.97 0.14 5.21
CA MET A 122 -15.68 1.36 4.46
C MET A 122 -16.54 1.43 3.20
N ASP A 123 -16.82 2.65 2.75
CA ASP A 123 -17.51 2.92 1.49
C ASP A 123 -16.48 3.46 0.47
N ALA A 124 -16.26 2.72 -0.62
CA ALA A 124 -15.27 3.10 -1.62
C ALA A 124 -15.64 4.39 -2.34
N THR A 125 -16.93 4.61 -2.61
CA THR A 125 -17.47 5.80 -3.25
C THR A 125 -17.22 7.04 -2.41
N ILE A 126 -17.44 6.98 -1.09
CA ILE A 126 -17.14 8.09 -0.17
C ILE A 126 -15.62 8.27 -0.03
N SER A 127 -14.88 7.18 0.18
CA SER A 127 -13.45 7.22 0.49
C SER A 127 -12.61 7.81 -0.64
N LEU A 128 -12.90 7.40 -1.88
CA LEU A 128 -12.11 7.74 -3.07
C LEU A 128 -12.55 9.04 -3.74
N LYS A 129 -13.71 9.60 -3.40
CA LYS A 129 -14.32 10.75 -4.10
C LYS A 129 -13.41 11.97 -4.22
N ALA A 130 -12.80 12.37 -3.11
CA ALA A 130 -11.96 13.57 -3.06
C ALA A 130 -10.48 13.22 -3.27
N ASN A 131 -9.76 14.09 -3.98
CA ASN A 131 -8.30 14.03 -4.00
C ASN A 131 -7.74 14.20 -2.57
N ILE A 132 -6.54 13.69 -2.35
CA ILE A 132 -5.86 13.75 -1.05
C ILE A 132 -4.74 14.78 -1.12
N ASN A 133 -4.76 15.74 -0.20
CA ASN A 133 -3.63 16.61 0.06
C ASN A 133 -2.83 16.04 1.24
N PHE A 134 -1.69 15.40 0.96
CA PHE A 134 -0.85 14.79 2.01
C PHE A 134 -0.15 15.83 2.91
N ARG A 135 -0.11 17.12 2.51
CA ARG A 135 0.41 18.22 3.34
C ARG A 135 -0.65 18.77 4.31
N LEU A 136 -1.92 18.44 4.15
CA LEU A 136 -2.99 18.96 5.01
C LEU A 136 -3.08 18.12 6.29
N PRO A 137 -2.76 18.68 7.48
CA PRO A 137 -2.90 17.95 8.74
C PRO A 137 -4.38 17.69 9.06
N HIS A 138 -4.66 16.51 9.63
CA HIS A 138 -6.00 16.17 10.11
C HIS A 138 -5.89 15.29 11.36
N VAL A 139 -6.44 15.76 12.50
CA VAL A 139 -6.22 15.14 13.81
C VAL A 139 -6.66 13.68 13.88
N ASP A 140 -7.83 13.36 13.31
CA ASP A 140 -8.33 11.99 13.30
C ASP A 140 -7.58 11.10 12.32
N VAL A 141 -6.99 11.66 11.25
CA VAL A 141 -6.13 10.90 10.34
C VAL A 141 -4.85 10.52 11.07
N GLU A 142 -4.23 11.45 11.80
CA GLU A 142 -3.05 11.15 12.61
C GLU A 142 -3.37 10.14 13.72
N ARG A 143 -4.56 10.20 14.33
CA ARG A 143 -5.00 9.19 15.29
C ARG A 143 -5.10 7.80 14.65
N VAL A 144 -5.74 7.70 13.49
CA VAL A 144 -5.86 6.43 12.75
C VAL A 144 -4.50 5.93 12.27
N VAL A 145 -3.60 6.81 11.80
CA VAL A 145 -2.21 6.44 11.48
C VAL A 145 -1.53 5.81 12.68
N ASN A 146 -1.63 6.42 13.87
CA ASN A 146 -1.03 5.87 15.09
C ASN A 146 -1.62 4.50 15.47
N LEU A 147 -2.93 4.30 15.27
CA LEU A 147 -3.58 3.00 15.48
C LEU A 147 -3.12 1.95 14.47
N LEU A 148 -2.98 2.31 13.19
CA LEU A 148 -2.41 1.42 12.17
C LEU A 148 -0.94 1.08 12.49
N CYS A 149 -0.18 2.00 13.07
CA CYS A 149 1.20 1.75 13.54
C CYS A 149 1.29 0.91 14.82
N CYS A 150 0.16 0.48 15.40
CA CYS A 150 0.15 -0.60 16.39
C CYS A 150 0.42 -1.97 15.75
N PHE A 151 0.30 -2.10 14.42
CA PHE A 151 0.64 -3.34 13.73
C PHE A 151 2.09 -3.31 13.25
N LYS A 152 2.81 -4.42 13.44
CA LYS A 152 4.27 -4.48 13.26
C LYS A 152 4.73 -4.02 11.86
N GLU A 153 4.10 -4.49 10.80
CA GLU A 153 4.58 -4.18 9.44
C GLU A 153 4.17 -2.76 9.02
N ALA A 154 3.00 -2.29 9.44
CA ALA A 154 2.62 -0.88 9.28
C ALA A 154 3.58 0.06 10.04
N ASP A 155 4.03 -0.30 11.24
CA ASP A 155 5.05 0.45 11.97
C ASP A 155 6.39 0.46 11.25
N LEU A 156 6.79 -0.65 10.63
CA LEU A 156 8.03 -0.72 9.85
C LEU A 156 7.97 0.16 8.59
N ILE A 157 6.83 0.20 7.89
CA ILE A 157 6.58 1.08 6.74
C ILE A 157 6.61 2.55 7.19
N TYR A 158 5.94 2.87 8.31
CA TYR A 158 5.76 4.24 8.77
C TYR A 158 6.97 4.79 9.55
N ARG A 159 7.74 3.94 10.23
CA ARG A 159 8.91 4.32 11.05
C ARG A 159 10.06 3.30 10.84
N PRO A 160 10.73 3.33 9.69
CA PRO A 160 11.87 2.45 9.44
C PRO A 160 12.95 2.68 10.51
N GLN A 161 13.22 1.66 11.32
CA GLN A 161 13.98 1.83 12.56
C GLN A 161 15.48 2.00 12.36
N THR A 162 16.09 1.58 11.24
CA THR A 162 17.56 1.41 11.24
C THR A 162 18.31 1.48 9.92
N THR A 163 17.68 1.67 8.76
CA THR A 163 18.42 1.66 7.49
C THR A 163 18.46 3.04 6.86
N LYS A 164 19.68 3.59 6.73
CA LYS A 164 19.99 4.84 6.02
C LYS A 164 19.84 4.70 4.50
N HIS A 165 19.09 3.71 4.02
CA HIS A 165 19.05 3.38 2.61
C HIS A 165 17.84 4.03 1.94
N PHE A 166 18.06 4.26 0.66
CA PHE A 166 17.18 4.97 -0.24
C PHE A 166 15.91 4.12 -0.47
N GLY A 167 14.73 4.70 -0.25
CA GLY A 167 13.44 4.02 -0.44
C GLY A 167 12.81 3.40 0.81
N ASP A 168 13.51 3.36 1.95
CA ASP A 168 13.03 2.65 3.15
C ASP A 168 11.92 3.40 3.91
N TYR A 169 11.79 4.72 3.71
CA TYR A 169 10.74 5.54 4.33
C TYR A 169 9.69 5.95 3.28
N PHE A 170 8.52 5.32 3.35
CA PHE A 170 7.38 5.65 2.49
C PHE A 170 6.08 5.49 3.29
N GLU A 171 5.76 6.50 4.08
CA GLU A 171 4.58 6.50 4.96
C GLU A 171 3.24 6.69 4.23
N ALA A 172 3.28 7.13 2.97
CA ALA A 172 2.11 7.56 2.22
C ALA A 172 1.02 6.48 2.08
N PRO A 173 1.33 5.17 1.89
CA PRO A 173 0.29 4.13 1.85
C PRO A 173 -0.47 4.01 3.17
N ILE A 174 0.22 4.03 4.31
CA ILE A 174 -0.44 3.99 5.64
C ILE A 174 -1.29 5.24 5.87
N ARG A 175 -0.76 6.41 5.52
CA ARG A 175 -1.50 7.68 5.61
C ARG A 175 -2.72 7.68 4.68
N TRP A 176 -2.61 7.13 3.48
CA TRP A 176 -3.71 6.97 2.54
C TRP A 176 -4.82 6.10 3.13
N LEU A 177 -4.48 4.93 3.69
CA LEU A 177 -5.46 4.05 4.33
C LEU A 177 -6.14 4.74 5.52
N ALA A 178 -5.37 5.49 6.32
CA ALA A 178 -5.94 6.26 7.41
C ALA A 178 -6.94 7.32 6.93
N VAL A 179 -6.67 8.00 5.82
CA VAL A 179 -7.63 8.93 5.20
C VAL A 179 -8.89 8.19 4.74
N MET A 180 -8.75 7.01 4.11
CA MET A 180 -9.92 6.21 3.68
C MET A 180 -10.80 5.83 4.88
N ILE A 181 -10.17 5.35 5.97
CA ILE A 181 -10.86 4.99 7.22
C ILE A 181 -11.57 6.20 7.80
N VAL A 182 -10.91 7.36 7.94
CA VAL A 182 -11.56 8.56 8.49
C VAL A 182 -12.71 9.03 7.61
N ARG A 183 -12.63 8.87 6.28
CA ARG A 183 -13.68 9.33 5.36
C ARG A 183 -14.98 8.54 5.45
N SER A 184 -14.91 7.24 5.68
CA SER A 184 -16.07 6.37 5.48
C SER A 184 -16.27 5.27 6.53
N CYS A 185 -15.43 5.19 7.57
CA CYS A 185 -15.54 4.09 8.53
C CYS A 185 -16.87 4.09 9.28
N ALA A 186 -17.56 2.96 9.21
CA ALA A 186 -18.85 2.75 9.90
C ALA A 186 -18.69 2.19 11.33
N ASP A 187 -17.73 1.27 11.55
CA ASP A 187 -17.51 0.60 12.84
C ASP A 187 -16.00 0.43 13.09
N ALA A 188 -15.40 1.44 13.73
CA ALA A 188 -13.95 1.47 13.95
C ALA A 188 -13.42 0.29 14.79
N PRO A 189 -14.04 -0.09 15.93
CA PRO A 189 -13.60 -1.25 16.70
C PRO A 189 -13.57 -2.55 15.87
N LYS A 190 -14.64 -2.87 15.13
CA LYS A 190 -14.67 -4.09 14.32
C LYS A 190 -13.74 -4.03 13.11
N LEU A 191 -13.55 -2.84 12.53
CA LEU A 191 -12.57 -2.61 11.46
C LEU A 191 -11.16 -3.00 11.94
N PHE A 192 -10.72 -2.50 13.09
CA PHE A 192 -9.39 -2.83 13.62
C PHE A 192 -9.25 -4.28 14.08
N GLN A 193 -10.31 -4.88 14.63
CA GLN A 193 -10.34 -6.33 14.92
C GLN A 193 -10.19 -7.16 13.63
N THR A 194 -10.79 -6.71 12.53
CA THR A 194 -10.66 -7.36 11.22
C THR A 194 -9.25 -7.21 10.66
N ILE A 195 -8.64 -6.02 10.78
CA ILE A 195 -7.22 -5.82 10.42
C ILE A 195 -6.32 -6.75 11.24
N GLU A 196 -6.58 -6.93 12.54
CA GLU A 196 -5.84 -7.88 13.37
C GLU A 196 -6.05 -9.33 12.92
N PHE A 197 -7.30 -9.73 12.70
CA PHE A 197 -7.66 -11.10 12.31
C PHE A 197 -7.04 -11.51 10.96
N THR A 198 -7.06 -10.59 9.99
CA THR A 198 -6.42 -10.81 8.70
C THR A 198 -4.90 -10.95 8.85
N GLY A 199 -4.32 -10.45 9.95
CA GLY A 199 -2.87 -10.34 10.13
C GLY A 199 -2.27 -9.41 9.09
N MET A 200 -3.10 -8.57 8.44
CA MET A 200 -2.68 -7.97 7.21
C MET A 200 -1.57 -6.93 7.50
N LEU A 201 -1.72 -6.10 8.51
CA LEU A 201 -0.63 -5.16 8.85
C LEU A 201 0.46 -5.78 9.75
N GLY A 202 0.50 -7.11 9.83
CA GLY A 202 1.35 -7.86 10.75
C GLY A 202 0.74 -8.02 12.14
N LYS A 203 1.56 -8.51 13.08
CA LYS A 203 1.13 -8.75 14.47
C LYS A 203 0.83 -7.45 15.20
N LEU A 204 -0.27 -7.41 15.95
CA LEU A 204 -0.60 -6.32 16.84
C LEU A 204 0.42 -6.20 18.00
N ILE A 205 0.96 -5.00 18.19
CA ILE A 205 1.84 -4.59 19.27
C ILE A 205 0.97 -4.04 20.40
N LYS A 206 0.42 -4.94 21.22
CA LYS A 206 -0.51 -4.59 22.33
C LYS A 206 -0.02 -3.44 23.22
N PRO A 207 1.26 -3.38 23.65
CA PRO A 207 1.73 -2.26 24.48
C PRO A 207 1.59 -0.89 23.81
N LYS A 208 1.70 -0.80 22.47
CA LYS A 208 1.49 0.46 21.74
C LYS A 208 0.01 0.82 21.70
N LEU A 209 -0.87 -0.16 21.48
CA LEU A 209 -2.31 0.06 21.49
C LEU A 209 -2.80 0.53 22.86
N ASP A 210 -2.36 -0.13 23.93
CA ASP A 210 -2.71 0.20 25.30
C ASP A 210 -2.27 1.63 25.67
N ALA A 211 -1.11 2.07 25.16
CA ALA A 211 -0.61 3.43 25.37
C ALA A 211 -1.42 4.51 24.61
N LEU A 212 -2.08 4.14 23.51
CA LEU A 212 -2.90 5.07 22.71
C LEU A 212 -4.36 5.12 23.19
N CYS A 213 -4.88 4.03 23.73
CA CYS A 213 -6.28 3.90 24.13
C CYS A 213 -6.46 4.01 25.65
N THR A 214 -6.57 5.22 26.20
CA THR A 214 -7.05 5.43 27.57
C THR A 214 -8.48 4.92 27.70
N GLY A 215 -8.67 3.74 28.32
CA GLY A 215 -9.97 3.10 28.52
C GLY A 215 -10.41 2.16 27.38
N GLY A 216 -9.50 1.77 26.48
CA GLY A 216 -9.72 0.68 25.52
C GLY A 216 -10.61 0.98 24.30
N ASN A 217 -11.17 2.19 24.19
CA ASN A 217 -12.04 2.54 23.06
C ASN A 217 -11.26 3.27 21.96
N VAL A 218 -11.35 2.76 20.73
CA VAL A 218 -10.89 3.43 19.52
C VAL A 218 -11.98 4.40 19.07
N THR A 219 -11.72 5.71 19.15
CA THR A 219 -12.69 6.73 18.72
C THR A 219 -12.05 7.79 17.82
N PHE A 220 -12.74 8.09 16.72
CA PHE A 220 -12.48 9.21 15.82
C PHE A 220 -13.79 9.59 15.14
N ALA A 221 -13.90 10.83 14.65
CA ALA A 221 -15.09 11.28 13.94
C ALA A 221 -14.92 10.99 12.44
N PRO A 222 -15.89 10.33 11.78
CA PRO A 222 -15.89 10.23 10.33
C PRO A 222 -15.99 11.63 9.69
N ASP A 223 -15.09 11.92 8.76
CA ASP A 223 -15.10 13.14 7.95
C ASP A 223 -14.88 12.80 6.48
N PRO A 224 -15.94 12.79 5.65
CA PRO A 224 -15.85 12.54 4.20
C PRO A 224 -14.89 13.49 3.45
N LYS A 225 -14.53 14.62 4.05
CA LYS A 225 -13.59 15.62 3.49
C LYS A 225 -12.23 15.60 4.16
N ALA A 226 -11.93 14.60 4.99
CA ALA A 226 -10.61 14.47 5.62
C ALA A 226 -9.51 14.53 4.56
N CYS A 227 -8.56 15.44 4.78
CA CYS A 227 -7.44 15.74 3.88
C CYS A 227 -7.86 16.05 2.42
N ALA A 228 -9.09 16.51 2.15
CA ALA A 228 -9.54 16.80 0.80
C ALA A 228 -8.75 17.98 0.20
N GLY A 229 -8.22 17.78 -1.00
CA GLY A 229 -7.50 18.82 -1.74
C GLY A 229 -6.50 18.24 -2.72
N GLN A 230 -5.77 19.12 -3.40
CA GLN A 230 -4.68 18.75 -4.29
C GLN A 230 -3.35 18.90 -3.57
N SER A 231 -2.40 18.01 -3.86
CA SER A 231 -0.99 18.19 -3.55
C SER A 231 -0.15 17.57 -4.66
N PRO A 232 1.12 17.97 -4.82
CA PRO A 232 2.02 17.30 -5.74
C PRO A 232 2.06 15.80 -5.48
N SER A 233 2.26 15.02 -6.54
CA SER A 233 2.39 13.57 -6.43
C SER A 233 3.63 13.21 -5.63
N LEU A 234 3.59 12.06 -4.96
CA LEU A 234 4.77 11.43 -4.40
C LEU A 234 5.37 10.49 -5.43
N PHE A 235 6.69 10.32 -5.39
CA PHE A 235 7.40 9.45 -6.31
C PHE A 235 6.87 8.02 -6.24
N GLY A 236 6.37 7.52 -7.36
CA GLY A 236 5.82 6.17 -7.45
C GLY A 236 4.61 5.93 -6.56
N PHE A 237 3.78 6.95 -6.29
CA PHE A 237 2.52 6.81 -5.58
C PHE A 237 1.34 6.66 -6.55
N TRP A 238 0.57 5.57 -6.42
CA TRP A 238 -0.48 5.14 -7.34
C TRP A 238 -1.77 4.71 -6.65
N LEU A 239 -1.88 4.81 -5.32
CA LEU A 239 -3.15 4.51 -4.66
C LEU A 239 -4.24 5.51 -5.12
N PRO A 240 -5.46 5.03 -5.40
CA PRO A 240 -6.49 5.84 -6.03
C PRO A 240 -7.01 6.94 -5.08
N SER A 241 -7.34 8.10 -5.64
CA SER A 241 -8.10 9.17 -4.99
C SER A 241 -8.67 10.11 -6.05
N GLY A 242 -9.66 10.94 -5.70
CA GLY A 242 -10.27 11.87 -6.64
C GLY A 242 -11.15 11.21 -7.71
N VAL A 243 -11.76 10.06 -7.41
CA VAL A 243 -12.62 9.34 -8.35
C VAL A 243 -14.02 9.94 -8.32
N GLU A 244 -14.33 10.80 -9.29
CA GLU A 244 -15.61 11.54 -9.34
C GLU A 244 -16.80 10.65 -9.72
N ASN A 245 -16.57 9.66 -10.57
CA ASN A 245 -17.60 8.75 -11.08
C ASN A 245 -17.48 7.38 -10.39
N GLU A 246 -18.47 7.04 -9.57
CA GLU A 246 -18.57 5.75 -8.88
C GLU A 246 -18.48 4.56 -9.85
N ALA A 247 -19.10 4.65 -11.03
CA ALA A 247 -19.07 3.57 -12.03
C ALA A 247 -17.66 3.31 -12.58
N SER A 248 -16.71 4.24 -12.40
CA SER A 248 -15.32 4.09 -12.83
C SER A 248 -14.38 3.52 -11.75
N ILE A 249 -14.86 3.33 -10.52
CA ILE A 249 -14.03 2.81 -9.42
C ILE A 249 -13.39 1.46 -9.78
N PRO A 250 -14.10 0.47 -10.36
CA PRO A 250 -13.49 -0.79 -10.76
C PRO A 250 -12.35 -0.61 -11.76
N ASP A 251 -12.56 0.17 -12.82
CA ASP A 251 -11.56 0.44 -13.86
C ASP A 251 -10.33 1.16 -13.30
N VAL A 252 -10.54 2.10 -12.37
CA VAL A 252 -9.45 2.79 -11.68
C VAL A 252 -8.63 1.81 -10.85
N ILE A 253 -9.28 0.93 -10.07
CA ILE A 253 -8.61 -0.09 -9.26
C ILE A 253 -7.79 -1.03 -10.17
N GLU A 254 -8.38 -1.53 -11.25
CA GLU A 254 -7.70 -2.39 -12.22
C GLU A 254 -6.45 -1.72 -12.79
N LYS A 255 -6.56 -0.46 -13.22
CA LYS A 255 -5.42 0.31 -13.73
C LYS A 255 -4.28 0.49 -12.72
N GLN A 256 -4.58 0.62 -11.42
CA GLN A 256 -3.51 0.71 -10.40
C GLN A 256 -2.84 -0.64 -10.17
N LEU A 257 -3.62 -1.72 -10.18
CA LEU A 257 -3.08 -3.08 -10.08
C LEU A 257 -2.17 -3.42 -11.27
N GLU A 258 -2.55 -3.00 -12.48
CA GLU A 258 -1.70 -3.13 -13.66
C GLU A 258 -0.37 -2.38 -13.52
N GLN A 259 -0.39 -1.19 -12.91
CA GLN A 259 0.85 -0.43 -12.64
C GLN A 259 1.77 -1.16 -11.66
N PHE A 260 1.24 -1.63 -10.53
CA PHE A 260 2.03 -2.39 -9.55
C PHE A 260 2.65 -3.64 -10.20
N ASN A 261 1.85 -4.39 -10.96
CA ASN A 261 2.28 -5.58 -11.66
C ASN A 261 3.30 -5.27 -12.76
N GLY A 262 3.14 -4.16 -13.48
CA GLY A 262 4.08 -3.71 -14.51
C GLY A 262 5.48 -3.42 -13.93
N VAL A 263 5.54 -2.75 -12.79
CA VAL A 263 6.81 -2.48 -12.08
C VAL A 263 7.46 -3.77 -11.62
N GLU A 264 6.69 -4.70 -11.06
CA GLU A 264 7.21 -6.01 -10.63
C GLU A 264 7.77 -6.83 -11.80
N VAL A 265 7.02 -6.94 -12.89
CA VAL A 265 7.47 -7.63 -14.12
C VAL A 265 8.74 -6.98 -14.65
N PHE A 266 8.79 -5.65 -14.70
CA PHE A 266 9.96 -4.93 -15.17
C PHE A 266 11.17 -5.17 -14.27
N CYS A 267 11.02 -5.12 -12.95
CA CYS A 267 12.13 -5.36 -12.03
C CYS A 267 12.63 -6.81 -12.13
N LYS A 268 11.72 -7.78 -12.30
CA LYS A 268 12.10 -9.17 -12.56
C LYS A 268 12.98 -9.30 -13.81
N GLU A 269 12.57 -8.68 -14.91
CA GLU A 269 13.31 -8.64 -16.17
C GLU A 269 14.67 -7.93 -16.00
N TYR A 270 14.65 -6.71 -15.44
CA TYR A 270 15.84 -5.86 -15.29
C TYR A 270 16.91 -6.51 -14.43
N PHE A 271 16.54 -7.08 -13.28
CA PHE A 271 17.49 -7.69 -12.35
C PHE A 271 17.87 -9.14 -12.72
N GLY A 272 17.23 -9.72 -13.74
CA GLY A 272 17.44 -11.11 -14.16
C GLY A 272 17.03 -12.11 -13.08
N LEU A 273 15.89 -11.88 -12.44
CA LEU A 273 15.40 -12.71 -11.32
C LEU A 273 14.63 -13.92 -11.85
N SER A 274 14.90 -15.08 -11.24
CA SER A 274 14.21 -16.34 -11.52
C SER A 274 12.78 -16.35 -10.96
N ASP A 275 12.00 -17.37 -11.37
CA ASP A 275 10.68 -17.63 -10.78
C ASP A 275 10.75 -18.02 -9.30
N ASP A 276 11.89 -18.56 -8.83
CA ASP A 276 12.08 -18.92 -7.42
C ASP A 276 12.48 -17.70 -6.56
N GLU A 277 13.10 -16.69 -7.17
CA GLU A 277 13.47 -15.44 -6.49
C GLU A 277 12.29 -14.45 -6.42
N LEU A 278 11.50 -14.36 -7.48
CA LEU A 278 10.34 -13.45 -7.57
C LEU A 278 9.19 -14.09 -8.34
N ILE A 279 8.21 -14.63 -7.61
CA ILE A 279 6.97 -15.15 -8.20
C ILE A 279 6.03 -13.98 -8.49
N LEU A 280 5.73 -13.76 -9.77
CA LEU A 280 4.78 -12.73 -10.19
C LEU A 280 3.37 -13.05 -9.70
N GLU A 281 2.59 -12.03 -9.32
CA GLU A 281 1.22 -12.18 -8.81
C GLU A 281 0.35 -13.10 -9.68
N LYS A 282 0.35 -12.91 -11.00
CA LYS A 282 -0.41 -13.73 -11.97
C LYS A 282 -0.10 -15.24 -11.91
N ARG A 283 1.03 -15.63 -11.32
CA ARG A 283 1.47 -17.03 -11.17
C ARG A 283 1.25 -17.59 -9.77
N GLN A 284 0.91 -16.74 -8.80
CA GLN A 284 0.66 -17.17 -7.42
C GLN A 284 -0.69 -17.87 -7.28
N ASP A 285 -1.70 -17.42 -8.04
CA ASP A 285 -3.05 -18.03 -8.06
C ASP A 285 -3.05 -19.49 -8.54
N ASN A 286 -2.11 -19.88 -9.40
CA ASN A 286 -2.07 -21.22 -9.97
C ASN A 286 -1.43 -22.27 -9.04
N ARG A 287 -0.65 -21.87 -8.01
CA ARG A 287 -0.01 -22.81 -7.08
C ARG A 287 -0.93 -23.26 -5.94
N GLN A 288 -2.04 -22.58 -5.68
CA GLN A 288 -3.01 -23.00 -4.64
C GLN A 288 -3.84 -24.24 -5.04
N TYR A 289 -3.73 -24.72 -6.27
CA TYR A 289 -4.46 -25.89 -6.78
C TYR A 289 -3.61 -27.16 -6.97
N ASP A 290 -2.29 -27.07 -6.72
CA ASP A 290 -1.34 -28.19 -6.91
C ASP A 290 -0.81 -28.77 -5.57
N SER A 291 -1.39 -28.39 -4.43
CA SER A 291 -1.04 -28.86 -3.08
C SER A 291 -2.26 -29.30 -2.29
#